data_AF-A0A838F1D7-F1
#
_entry.id   AF-A0A838F1D7-F1
#
_cell.length_a   1.000
_cell.length_b   1.000
_cell.length_c   1.000
_cell.angle_alpha   90.00
_cell.angle_beta   90.00
_cell.angle_gamma   90.00
#
_symmetry.space_group_name_H-M   'P 1'
#
loop_
_entity.id
_entity.type
_entity.pdbx_description
1 polymer ?
#
loop_
_entity_poly.entity_id
_entity_poly.type
_entity_poly.pdbx_seq_one_letter_code
_entity_poly.pdbx_strand_id
1 'polypeptide(L)'
;MTQRTMILGKDAPLEETISRLKNKLLSWGFDVEEASWLNPVPNVWSVHIRDRFCPYLFTNGKGLTKDAALASALGEFFERLNCNYFFADFHLGDTIANSAFVHYPNEKWFAFKGDKIPQGLLNEDLWDFYDPARELTPAQLVDTNSGNAERGICALPYTNVQTNMTTYFPMNIIGNLYVSNGMAAGNSMTEARVQALSEIFERSIKNQILSEGISLPNIPQDVLNRYPKVMEAIAELEANGYPIICKDASLGGKFPVINVTLLNPTEGTAFASFGAHPKFEVALERTLTELLQGRRLDQLDVFSPPTFELEDVKDNLNLEAHFIDSNGLIHWNFFKESPDYEFTDWNFGDKTTL
;
A
#
# COMPACT_ATOMS: atom_id res chain seq x y z
N MET A 1 -16.35 -29.18 -14.27
CA MET A 1 -16.62 -28.27 -13.13
C MET A 1 -15.48 -27.27 -13.10
N THR A 2 -15.77 -25.97 -13.12
CA THR A 2 -14.73 -24.94 -12.99
C THR A 2 -14.08 -25.05 -11.61
N GLN A 3 -12.75 -25.05 -11.54
CA GLN A 3 -12.01 -25.01 -10.27
C GLN A 3 -12.47 -23.77 -9.47
N ARG A 4 -12.61 -23.92 -8.15
CA ARG A 4 -12.98 -22.84 -7.23
C ARG A 4 -12.02 -22.84 -6.06
N THR A 5 -11.09 -21.90 -6.08
CA THR A 5 -10.04 -21.75 -5.06
C THR A 5 -10.38 -20.58 -4.15
N MET A 6 -10.73 -20.87 -2.89
CA MET A 6 -10.89 -19.87 -1.84
C MET A 6 -9.58 -19.70 -1.07
N ILE A 7 -9.12 -18.46 -0.93
CA ILE A 7 -7.97 -18.11 -0.09
C ILE A 7 -8.43 -17.31 1.13
N LEU A 8 -7.63 -17.32 2.20
CA LEU A 8 -7.97 -16.64 3.44
C LEU A 8 -8.10 -15.13 3.25
N GLY A 9 -9.12 -14.54 3.87
CA GLY A 9 -9.37 -13.10 3.81
C GLY A 9 -10.04 -12.61 2.52
N LYS A 10 -10.49 -13.51 1.63
CA LYS A 10 -11.22 -13.15 0.40
C LYS A 10 -12.65 -13.68 0.43
N ASP A 11 -13.57 -12.86 -0.07
CA ASP A 11 -15.01 -13.13 -0.08
C ASP A 11 -15.50 -13.84 -1.37
N ALA A 12 -14.62 -14.09 -2.34
CA ALA A 12 -14.93 -14.82 -3.56
C ALA A 12 -13.77 -15.71 -4.03
N PRO A 13 -14.04 -16.79 -4.80
CA PRO A 13 -12.99 -17.61 -5.40
C PRO A 13 -12.11 -16.82 -6.36
N LEU A 14 -10.85 -17.22 -6.48
CA LEU A 14 -9.88 -16.57 -7.37
C LEU A 14 -10.36 -16.56 -8.83
N GLU A 15 -10.85 -17.69 -9.33
CA GLU A 15 -11.27 -17.86 -10.71
C GLU A 15 -12.50 -17.00 -11.04
N GLU A 16 -13.43 -16.85 -10.09
CA GLU A 16 -14.57 -15.96 -10.20
C GLU A 16 -14.13 -14.49 -10.22
N THR A 17 -13.23 -14.12 -9.30
CA THR A 17 -12.66 -12.78 -9.20
C THR A 17 -11.98 -12.38 -10.50
N ILE A 18 -11.05 -13.21 -11.00
CA ILE A 18 -10.30 -12.96 -12.23
C ILE A 18 -11.25 -12.79 -13.42
N SER A 19 -12.19 -13.74 -13.59
CA SER A 19 -13.16 -13.70 -14.69
C SER A 19 -14.01 -12.43 -14.64
N ARG A 20 -14.53 -12.08 -13.45
CA ARG A 20 -15.36 -10.89 -13.25
C ARG A 20 -14.59 -9.60 -13.56
N LEU A 21 -13.37 -9.46 -13.04
CA LEU A 21 -12.56 -8.25 -13.22
C LEU A 21 -12.12 -8.10 -14.68
N LYS A 22 -11.63 -9.16 -15.34
CA LYS A 22 -11.26 -9.13 -16.77
C LYS A 22 -12.45 -8.75 -17.66
N ASN A 23 -13.60 -9.39 -17.47
CA ASN A 23 -14.80 -9.08 -18.26
C ASN A 23 -15.26 -7.63 -18.04
N LYS A 24 -15.14 -7.13 -16.81
CA LYS A 24 -15.54 -5.76 -16.47
C LYS A 24 -14.62 -4.72 -17.10
N LEU A 25 -13.30 -4.91 -17.06
CA LEU A 25 -12.33 -4.05 -17.75
C LEU A 25 -12.60 -4.00 -19.26
N LEU A 26 -12.79 -5.17 -19.87
CA LEU A 26 -13.10 -5.25 -21.30
C LEU A 26 -14.41 -4.53 -21.64
N SER A 27 -15.45 -4.64 -20.78
CA SER A 27 -16.72 -3.92 -20.96
C SER A 27 -16.58 -2.40 -20.84
N TRP A 28 -15.51 -1.91 -20.22
CA TRP A 28 -15.15 -0.50 -20.11
C TRP A 28 -14.17 -0.05 -21.20
N GLY A 29 -13.75 -0.96 -22.09
CA GLY A 29 -12.83 -0.67 -23.18
C GLY A 29 -11.34 -0.78 -22.83
N PHE A 30 -10.99 -1.31 -21.65
CA PHE A 30 -9.61 -1.63 -21.28
C PHE A 30 -9.25 -3.04 -21.76
N ASP A 31 -8.21 -3.16 -22.59
CA ASP A 31 -7.66 -4.44 -23.04
C ASP A 31 -6.37 -4.72 -22.29
N VAL A 32 -6.50 -5.37 -21.12
CA VAL A 32 -5.38 -5.60 -20.22
C VAL A 32 -4.67 -6.92 -20.55
N GLU A 33 -3.36 -6.82 -20.83
CA GLU A 33 -2.48 -7.96 -21.09
C GLU A 33 -1.58 -8.28 -19.88
N GLU A 34 -1.25 -9.56 -19.72
CA GLU A 34 -0.26 -10.05 -18.76
C GLU A 34 1.12 -9.96 -19.39
N ALA A 35 1.90 -8.94 -19.02
CA ALA A 35 3.14 -8.57 -19.68
C ALA A 35 4.35 -9.39 -19.21
N SER A 36 4.44 -9.69 -17.92
CA SER A 36 5.51 -10.55 -17.38
C SER A 36 5.06 -11.28 -16.12
N TRP A 37 5.65 -12.46 -15.91
CA TRP A 37 5.38 -13.35 -14.78
C TRP A 37 6.68 -13.74 -14.11
N LEU A 38 6.70 -13.76 -12.78
CA LEU A 38 7.81 -14.27 -11.98
C LEU A 38 7.29 -15.27 -10.94
N ASN A 39 8.13 -16.27 -10.67
CA ASN A 39 8.00 -17.22 -9.57
C ASN A 39 9.41 -17.53 -9.05
N PRO A 40 10.07 -16.58 -8.35
CA PRO A 40 11.48 -16.68 -8.00
C PRO A 40 11.78 -17.78 -6.99
N VAL A 41 10.83 -18.12 -6.13
CA VAL A 41 10.90 -19.21 -5.13
C VAL A 41 9.54 -19.92 -5.05
N PRO A 42 9.45 -21.14 -4.49
CA PRO A 42 8.18 -21.83 -4.31
C PRO A 42 7.14 -20.95 -3.62
N ASN A 43 5.89 -21.03 -4.06
CA ASN A 43 4.77 -20.29 -3.48
C ASN A 43 4.92 -18.76 -3.49
N VAL A 44 5.77 -18.14 -4.30
CA VAL A 44 5.83 -16.67 -4.40
C VAL A 44 5.73 -16.26 -5.86
N TRP A 45 4.57 -15.72 -6.24
CA TRP A 45 4.28 -15.30 -7.60
C TRP A 45 4.11 -13.79 -7.69
N SER A 46 4.58 -13.20 -8.79
CA SER A 46 4.19 -11.86 -9.18
C SER A 46 3.88 -11.76 -10.67
N VAL A 47 3.02 -10.82 -11.03
CA VAL A 47 2.66 -10.52 -12.42
C VAL A 47 2.61 -9.03 -12.65
N HIS A 48 3.15 -8.59 -13.78
CA HIS A 48 2.95 -7.23 -14.29
C HIS A 48 1.85 -7.26 -15.35
N ILE A 49 0.81 -6.44 -15.19
CA ILE A 49 -0.27 -6.28 -16.17
C ILE A 49 -0.36 -4.84 -16.63
N ARG A 50 -0.79 -4.61 -17.86
CA ARG A 50 -0.97 -3.27 -18.42
C ARG A 50 -2.06 -3.21 -19.48
N ASP A 51 -2.61 -2.03 -19.71
CA ASP A 51 -3.48 -1.81 -20.86
C ASP A 51 -2.67 -1.83 -22.18
N ARG A 52 -3.18 -2.53 -23.19
CA ARG A 52 -2.51 -2.73 -24.48
C ARG A 52 -2.42 -1.43 -25.29
N PHE A 53 -3.37 -0.51 -25.13
CA PHE A 53 -3.44 0.75 -25.88
C PHE A 53 -2.82 1.92 -25.12
N CYS A 54 -2.77 1.85 -23.79
CA CYS A 54 -2.05 2.80 -22.94
C CYS A 54 -1.16 2.05 -21.93
N PRO A 55 0.07 1.66 -22.30
CA PRO A 55 0.99 0.93 -21.42
C PRO A 55 1.39 1.65 -20.13
N TYR A 56 1.10 2.96 -20.00
CA TYR A 56 1.26 3.72 -18.76
C TYR A 56 0.23 3.34 -17.69
N LEU A 57 -0.89 2.70 -18.07
CA LEU A 57 -1.86 2.13 -17.15
C LEU A 57 -1.43 0.70 -16.85
N PHE A 58 -0.70 0.51 -15.74
CA PHE A 58 -0.19 -0.78 -15.34
C PHE A 58 -0.26 -0.98 -13.83
N THR A 59 -0.34 -2.24 -13.41
CA THR A 59 -0.29 -2.61 -11.99
C THR A 59 0.49 -3.90 -11.82
N ASN A 60 0.88 -4.17 -10.57
CA ASN A 60 1.57 -5.39 -10.22
C ASN A 60 0.71 -6.22 -9.26
N GLY A 61 0.75 -7.53 -9.44
CA GLY A 61 0.11 -8.48 -8.55
C GLY A 61 1.12 -9.33 -7.84
N LYS A 62 0.78 -9.75 -6.63
CA LYS A 62 1.57 -10.66 -5.81
C LYS A 62 0.67 -11.68 -5.13
N GLY A 63 1.18 -12.89 -4.88
CA GLY A 63 0.42 -13.90 -4.16
C GLY A 63 1.11 -15.25 -4.10
N LEU A 64 0.55 -16.16 -3.31
CA LEU A 64 1.15 -17.50 -3.13
C LEU A 64 0.96 -18.45 -4.31
N THR A 65 0.06 -18.10 -5.23
CA THR A 65 -0.20 -18.87 -6.44
C THR A 65 -0.30 -17.93 -7.63
N LYS A 66 -0.17 -18.49 -8.83
CA LYS A 66 -0.32 -17.74 -10.08
C LYS A 66 -1.66 -17.00 -10.14
N ASP A 67 -2.77 -17.68 -9.83
CA ASP A 67 -4.10 -17.06 -9.86
C ASP A 67 -4.28 -16.00 -8.77
N ALA A 68 -3.68 -16.19 -7.58
CA ALA A 68 -3.72 -15.18 -6.53
C ALA A 68 -2.99 -13.89 -6.96
N ALA A 69 -1.83 -14.02 -7.61
CA ALA A 69 -1.10 -12.88 -8.16
C ALA A 69 -1.90 -12.18 -9.28
N LEU A 70 -2.56 -12.91 -10.19
CA LEU A 70 -3.41 -12.30 -11.21
C LEU A 70 -4.62 -11.56 -10.62
N ALA A 71 -5.30 -12.18 -9.64
CA ALA A 71 -6.41 -11.53 -8.95
C ALA A 71 -5.95 -10.25 -8.22
N SER A 72 -4.76 -10.28 -7.61
CA SER A 72 -4.13 -9.11 -6.98
C SER A 72 -3.88 -7.99 -8.01
N ALA A 73 -3.25 -8.30 -9.14
CA ALA A 73 -2.92 -7.29 -10.16
C ALA A 73 -4.18 -6.62 -10.72
N LEU A 74 -5.19 -7.42 -11.04
CA LEU A 74 -6.48 -6.93 -11.53
C LEU A 74 -7.19 -6.10 -10.45
N GLY A 75 -7.17 -6.54 -9.19
CA GLY A 75 -7.71 -5.78 -8.07
C GLY A 75 -7.06 -4.41 -7.94
N GLU A 76 -5.73 -4.36 -7.97
CA GLU A 76 -4.97 -3.10 -7.96
C GLU A 76 -5.33 -2.23 -9.19
N PHE A 77 -5.54 -2.81 -10.36
CA PHE A 77 -5.96 -2.04 -11.55
C PHE A 77 -7.30 -1.33 -11.33
N PHE A 78 -8.28 -2.02 -10.72
CA PHE A 78 -9.55 -1.42 -10.34
C PHE A 78 -9.40 -0.37 -9.25
N GLU A 79 -8.54 -0.60 -8.26
CA GLU A 79 -8.22 0.38 -7.23
C GLU A 79 -7.69 1.68 -7.86
N ARG A 80 -6.65 1.59 -8.69
CA ARG A 80 -6.03 2.76 -9.33
C ARG A 80 -6.98 3.46 -10.31
N LEU A 81 -7.79 2.72 -11.06
CA LEU A 81 -8.84 3.30 -11.91
C LEU A 81 -9.90 4.04 -11.09
N ASN A 82 -10.47 3.40 -10.06
CA ASN A 82 -11.55 3.98 -9.27
C ASN A 82 -11.11 5.20 -8.47
N CYS A 83 -9.81 5.33 -8.19
CA CYS A 83 -9.22 6.48 -7.51
C CYS A 83 -8.62 7.52 -8.46
N ASN A 84 -8.78 7.38 -9.79
CA ASN A 84 -8.12 8.19 -10.81
C ASN A 84 -6.58 8.27 -10.67
N TYR A 85 -5.96 7.33 -9.96
CA TYR A 85 -4.58 7.47 -9.50
C TYR A 85 -3.55 7.35 -10.64
N PHE A 86 -3.89 6.63 -11.72
CA PHE A 86 -3.06 6.64 -12.95
C PHE A 86 -2.85 8.03 -13.54
N PHE A 87 -3.75 8.96 -13.23
CA PHE A 87 -3.76 10.31 -13.78
C PHE A 87 -3.27 11.35 -12.78
N ALA A 88 -2.96 10.96 -11.53
CA ALA A 88 -2.70 11.88 -10.42
C ALA A 88 -1.59 12.90 -10.72
N ASP A 89 -0.56 12.49 -11.45
CA ASP A 89 0.62 13.32 -11.74
C ASP A 89 0.48 14.17 -13.02
N PHE A 90 -0.68 14.17 -13.67
CA PHE A 90 -0.89 14.81 -14.97
C PHE A 90 -1.94 15.92 -14.91
N HIS A 91 -1.62 17.05 -15.54
CA HIS A 91 -2.63 18.02 -15.97
C HIS A 91 -3.47 17.41 -17.11
N LEU A 92 -4.80 17.44 -16.99
CA LEU A 92 -5.72 16.75 -17.91
C LEU A 92 -6.17 17.62 -19.09
N GLY A 93 -5.66 18.85 -19.17
CA GLY A 93 -5.91 19.78 -20.26
C GLY A 93 -7.21 20.57 -20.09
N ASP A 94 -7.28 21.69 -20.82
CA ASP A 94 -8.34 22.69 -20.68
C ASP A 94 -9.75 22.12 -20.94
N THR A 95 -9.86 21.10 -21.79
CA THR A 95 -11.15 20.46 -22.06
C THR A 95 -11.70 19.76 -20.82
N ILE A 96 -10.87 18.99 -20.10
CA ILE A 96 -11.30 18.30 -18.88
C ILE A 96 -11.47 19.30 -17.73
N ALA A 97 -10.53 20.25 -17.58
CA ALA A 97 -10.56 21.28 -16.55
C ALA A 97 -11.85 22.13 -16.56
N ASN A 98 -12.47 22.31 -17.74
CA ASN A 98 -13.70 23.06 -17.94
C ASN A 98 -14.96 22.18 -18.15
N SER A 99 -14.82 20.86 -18.01
CA SER A 99 -15.95 19.93 -18.15
C SER A 99 -16.87 19.93 -16.92
N ALA A 100 -18.00 19.23 -16.99
CA ALA A 100 -18.98 19.18 -15.89
C ALA A 100 -18.37 18.74 -14.56
N PHE A 101 -17.42 17.81 -14.59
CA PHE A 101 -16.61 17.38 -13.44
C PHE A 101 -15.21 16.97 -13.91
N VAL A 102 -14.18 17.16 -13.08
CA VAL A 102 -12.80 16.77 -13.39
C VAL A 102 -12.48 15.38 -12.85
N HIS A 103 -12.82 15.13 -11.59
CA HIS A 103 -12.49 13.91 -10.84
C HIS A 103 -13.69 12.98 -10.72
N TYR A 104 -14.79 13.48 -10.14
CA TYR A 104 -16.01 12.70 -9.93
C TYR A 104 -17.27 13.56 -10.04
N PRO A 105 -18.42 13.01 -10.48
CA PRO A 105 -19.67 13.77 -10.57
C PRO A 105 -20.16 14.38 -9.25
N ASN A 106 -19.74 13.85 -8.10
CA ASN A 106 -20.07 14.33 -6.76
C ASN A 106 -18.98 15.21 -6.14
N GLU A 107 -17.96 15.61 -6.90
CA GLU A 107 -16.98 16.60 -6.46
C GLU A 107 -17.66 17.97 -6.22
N LYS A 108 -17.02 18.80 -5.41
CA LYS A 108 -17.49 20.16 -5.16
C LYS A 108 -16.37 21.16 -5.37
N TRP A 109 -16.71 22.24 -6.07
CA TRP A 109 -15.81 23.35 -6.35
C TRP A 109 -16.07 24.50 -5.38
N PHE A 110 -15.01 24.98 -4.76
CA PHE A 110 -15.03 26.08 -3.80
C PHE A 110 -14.30 27.27 -4.39
N ALA A 111 -15.06 28.22 -4.93
CA ALA A 111 -14.51 29.46 -5.45
C ALA A 111 -13.94 30.33 -4.33
N PHE A 112 -12.86 31.05 -4.62
CA PHE A 112 -12.23 31.98 -3.70
C PHE A 112 -11.91 33.31 -4.38
N LYS A 113 -11.75 34.37 -3.56
CA LYS A 113 -11.25 35.68 -3.99
C LYS A 113 -10.24 36.15 -2.94
N GLY A 114 -9.00 36.40 -3.36
CA GLY A 114 -7.90 36.68 -2.44
C GLY A 114 -7.52 35.45 -1.61
N ASP A 115 -6.94 35.69 -0.42
CA ASP A 115 -6.18 34.66 0.30
C ASP A 115 -6.97 33.95 1.41
N LYS A 116 -8.29 34.15 1.48
CA LYS A 116 -9.11 33.51 2.51
C LYS A 116 -9.61 32.13 2.06
N ILE A 117 -9.28 31.09 2.82
CA ILE A 117 -9.81 29.73 2.63
C ILE A 117 -11.36 29.73 2.64
N PRO A 118 -12.01 29.16 1.60
CA PRO A 118 -13.47 29.01 1.56
C PRO A 118 -14.03 28.16 2.70
N GLN A 119 -15.20 28.54 3.22
CA GLN A 119 -15.92 27.74 4.20
C GLN A 119 -16.46 26.43 3.58
N GLY A 120 -16.46 25.36 4.36
CA GLY A 120 -16.99 24.05 3.97
C GLY A 120 -15.95 23.08 3.39
N LEU A 121 -14.69 23.52 3.25
CA LEU A 121 -13.53 22.64 3.11
C LEU A 121 -13.04 22.22 4.48
N LEU A 122 -12.81 20.91 4.65
CA LEU A 122 -12.33 20.30 5.89
C LEU A 122 -13.17 20.67 7.14
N ASN A 123 -12.74 20.21 8.32
CA ASN A 123 -13.25 20.67 9.61
C ASN A 123 -12.11 21.34 10.40
N GLU A 124 -12.40 21.89 11.58
CA GLU A 124 -11.42 22.62 12.40
C GLU A 124 -10.23 21.74 12.80
N ASP A 125 -10.47 20.52 13.28
CA ASP A 125 -9.41 19.57 13.65
C ASP A 125 -8.46 19.26 12.48
N LEU A 126 -9.00 19.09 11.26
CA LEU A 126 -8.20 18.86 10.06
C LEU A 126 -7.42 20.10 9.65
N TRP A 127 -7.99 21.29 9.80
CA TRP A 127 -7.24 22.52 9.57
C TRP A 127 -6.12 22.69 10.59
N ASP A 128 -6.33 22.37 11.86
CA ASP A 128 -5.27 22.36 12.88
C ASP A 128 -4.16 21.36 12.55
N PHE A 129 -4.49 20.25 11.91
CA PHE A 129 -3.52 19.26 11.46
C PHE A 129 -2.71 19.73 10.24
N TYR A 130 -3.34 20.21 9.17
CA TYR A 130 -2.64 20.57 7.93
C TYR A 130 -2.07 21.99 7.92
N ASP A 131 -2.70 22.91 8.64
CA ASP A 131 -2.36 24.34 8.64
C ASP A 131 -2.43 24.93 10.06
N PRO A 132 -1.58 24.44 11.00
CA PRO A 132 -1.57 24.91 12.38
C PRO A 132 -1.19 26.40 12.50
N ALA A 133 -0.41 26.93 11.56
CA ALA A 133 0.02 28.33 11.53
C ALA A 133 -0.97 29.25 10.81
N ARG A 134 -1.99 28.70 10.12
CA ARG A 134 -2.96 29.45 9.30
C ARG A 134 -2.29 30.25 8.17
N GLU A 135 -1.31 29.63 7.51
CA GLU A 135 -0.50 30.21 6.44
C GLU A 135 -0.88 29.71 5.05
N LEU A 136 -1.72 28.66 4.93
CA LEU A 136 -2.16 28.17 3.62
C LEU A 136 -3.08 29.17 2.93
N THR A 137 -2.81 29.39 1.65
CA THR A 137 -3.65 30.19 0.77
C THR A 137 -4.50 29.28 -0.13
N PRO A 138 -5.71 29.72 -0.54
CA PRO A 138 -6.55 28.95 -1.45
C PRO A 138 -5.88 28.56 -2.77
N ALA A 139 -5.02 29.43 -3.30
CA ALA A 139 -4.32 29.20 -4.57
C ALA A 139 -3.37 27.99 -4.50
N GLN A 140 -2.81 27.69 -3.33
CA GLN A 140 -1.95 26.51 -3.12
C GLN A 140 -2.74 25.20 -3.10
N LEU A 141 -4.07 25.26 -2.95
CA LEU A 141 -4.94 24.09 -2.85
C LEU A 141 -5.66 23.76 -4.16
N VAL A 142 -5.34 24.45 -5.25
CA VAL A 142 -5.83 24.11 -6.59
C VAL A 142 -5.25 22.76 -7.00
N ASP A 143 -6.08 21.87 -7.53
CA ASP A 143 -5.65 20.53 -7.91
C ASP A 143 -4.81 20.55 -9.20
N THR A 144 -3.76 19.72 -9.24
CA THR A 144 -2.84 19.62 -10.38
C THR A 144 -3.57 19.20 -11.67
N ASN A 145 -4.57 18.32 -11.55
CA ASN A 145 -5.25 17.73 -12.69
C ASN A 145 -6.05 18.75 -13.49
N SER A 146 -6.73 19.69 -12.82
CA SER A 146 -7.46 20.76 -13.47
C SER A 146 -6.60 22.00 -13.76
N GLY A 147 -5.67 22.34 -12.86
CA GLY A 147 -4.96 23.61 -12.88
C GLY A 147 -5.87 24.85 -12.82
N ASN A 148 -7.17 24.70 -12.54
CA ASN A 148 -8.18 25.71 -12.83
C ASN A 148 -8.48 26.60 -11.61
N ALA A 149 -7.55 27.51 -11.33
CA ALA A 149 -7.69 28.47 -10.23
C ALA A 149 -8.93 29.38 -10.36
N GLU A 150 -9.40 29.66 -11.58
CA GLU A 150 -10.62 30.46 -11.81
C GLU A 150 -11.89 29.71 -11.36
N ARG A 151 -11.93 28.39 -11.54
CA ARG A 151 -13.02 27.53 -11.07
C ARG A 151 -12.97 27.31 -9.56
N GLY A 152 -11.77 27.31 -8.97
CA GLY A 152 -11.53 27.29 -7.54
C GLY A 152 -10.87 26.00 -7.05
N ILE A 153 -11.10 25.65 -5.79
CA ILE A 153 -10.55 24.42 -5.18
C ILE A 153 -11.53 23.27 -5.44
N CYS A 154 -11.08 22.25 -6.17
CA CYS A 154 -11.82 20.99 -6.28
C CYS A 154 -11.62 20.14 -5.02
N ALA A 155 -12.73 19.71 -4.42
CA ALA A 155 -12.70 18.87 -3.23
C ALA A 155 -13.65 17.67 -3.33
N LEU A 156 -13.19 16.56 -2.74
CA LEU A 156 -13.86 15.27 -2.79
C LEU A 156 -14.59 14.98 -1.48
N PRO A 157 -15.80 14.40 -1.53
CA PRO A 157 -16.54 14.05 -0.33
C PRO A 157 -16.00 12.77 0.33
N TYR A 158 -15.55 12.88 1.58
CA TYR A 158 -15.20 11.75 2.44
C TYR A 158 -16.21 11.64 3.59
N THR A 159 -16.47 10.41 4.04
CA THR A 159 -17.36 10.17 5.19
C THR A 159 -16.53 9.89 6.43
N ASN A 160 -16.71 10.71 7.47
CA ASN A 160 -16.17 10.38 8.79
C ASN A 160 -16.96 9.17 9.34
N VAL A 161 -16.27 8.06 9.58
CA VAL A 161 -16.92 6.79 9.98
C VAL A 161 -17.52 6.81 11.39
N GLN A 162 -17.08 7.72 12.26
CA GLN A 162 -17.60 7.84 13.63
C GLN A 162 -18.87 8.70 13.68
N THR A 163 -18.90 9.78 12.91
CA THR A 163 -20.00 10.76 12.94
C THR A 163 -20.96 10.62 11.75
N ASN A 164 -20.57 9.85 10.73
CA ASN A 164 -21.25 9.71 9.45
C ASN A 164 -21.43 11.03 8.68
N MET A 165 -20.67 12.07 9.05
CA MET A 165 -20.71 13.37 8.39
C MET A 165 -19.80 13.39 7.17
N THR A 166 -20.25 14.09 6.13
CA THR A 166 -19.45 14.34 4.93
C THR A 166 -18.51 15.53 5.14
N THR A 167 -17.22 15.31 4.88
CA THR A 167 -16.18 16.34 4.86
C THR A 167 -15.60 16.43 3.46
N TYR A 168 -15.45 17.64 2.93
CA TYR A 168 -14.85 17.85 1.61
C TYR A 168 -13.34 18.08 1.75
N PHE A 169 -12.56 17.15 1.21
CA PHE A 169 -11.09 17.22 1.18
C PHE A 169 -10.60 17.78 -0.15
N PRO A 170 -9.82 18.87 -0.18
CA PRO A 170 -9.17 19.34 -1.39
C PRO A 170 -8.41 18.22 -2.09
N MET A 171 -8.61 18.04 -3.39
CA MET A 171 -7.90 17.01 -4.16
C MET A 171 -6.38 17.24 -4.14
N ASN A 172 -5.95 18.50 -4.05
CA ASN A 172 -4.56 18.86 -3.86
C ASN A 172 -3.95 18.23 -2.58
N ILE A 173 -4.65 18.29 -1.44
CA ILE A 173 -4.18 17.68 -0.18
C ILE A 173 -4.12 16.16 -0.31
N ILE A 174 -5.14 15.56 -0.93
CA ILE A 174 -5.18 14.11 -1.17
C ILE A 174 -3.98 13.67 -2.01
N GLY A 175 -3.78 14.32 -3.17
CA GLY A 175 -2.73 13.97 -4.12
C GLY A 175 -1.32 14.14 -3.56
N ASN A 176 -1.06 15.22 -2.79
CA ASN A 176 0.28 15.49 -2.27
C ASN A 176 0.65 14.68 -1.02
N LEU A 177 -0.30 14.44 -0.11
CA LEU A 177 0.02 13.88 1.22
C LEU A 177 -0.30 12.40 1.37
N TYR A 178 -1.33 11.91 0.65
CA TYR A 178 -1.83 10.55 0.84
C TYR A 178 -1.45 9.61 -0.30
N VAL A 179 -1.23 10.17 -1.49
CA VAL A 179 -0.83 9.42 -2.69
C VAL A 179 -1.68 8.15 -2.86
N SER A 180 -1.09 6.97 -3.04
CA SER A 180 -1.82 5.70 -3.16
C SER A 180 -2.16 5.04 -1.82
N ASN A 181 -1.68 5.57 -0.68
CA ASN A 181 -1.82 4.91 0.61
C ASN A 181 -3.28 4.86 1.08
N GLY A 182 -3.76 3.66 1.41
CA GLY A 182 -5.12 3.44 1.91
C GLY A 182 -6.17 3.31 0.82
N MET A 183 -5.75 3.20 -0.45
CA MET A 183 -6.63 2.75 -1.53
C MET A 183 -6.83 1.24 -1.44
N ALA A 184 -8.01 0.76 -1.85
CA ALA A 184 -8.27 -0.67 -1.97
C ALA A 184 -9.42 -0.96 -2.93
N ALA A 185 -9.33 -2.12 -3.60
CA ALA A 185 -10.46 -2.79 -4.23
C ALA A 185 -10.63 -4.19 -3.63
N GLY A 186 -11.85 -4.73 -3.71
CA GLY A 186 -12.16 -6.05 -3.15
C GLY A 186 -13.45 -6.63 -3.72
N ASN A 187 -13.68 -7.91 -3.44
CA ASN A 187 -14.91 -8.59 -3.86
C ASN A 187 -16.17 -8.04 -3.16
N SER A 188 -15.99 -7.50 -1.96
CA SER A 188 -17.01 -6.83 -1.17
C SER A 188 -16.47 -5.50 -0.61
N MET A 189 -17.38 -4.64 -0.14
CA MET A 189 -16.99 -3.41 0.53
C MET A 189 -16.21 -3.67 1.82
N THR A 190 -16.53 -4.74 2.55
CA THR A 190 -15.83 -5.11 3.78
C THR A 190 -14.42 -5.60 3.47
N GLU A 191 -14.26 -6.46 2.45
CA GLU A 191 -12.94 -6.94 2.00
C GLU A 191 -12.04 -5.76 1.61
N ALA A 192 -12.56 -4.82 0.81
CA ALA A 192 -11.81 -3.64 0.40
C ALA A 192 -11.42 -2.76 1.60
N ARG A 193 -12.35 -2.51 2.53
CA ARG A 193 -12.07 -1.70 3.74
C ARG A 193 -11.04 -2.35 4.66
N VAL A 194 -11.12 -3.67 4.86
CA VAL A 194 -10.12 -4.40 5.64
C VAL A 194 -8.73 -4.25 5.00
N GLN A 195 -8.64 -4.37 3.68
CA GLN A 195 -7.39 -4.19 2.96
C GLN A 195 -6.85 -2.75 3.11
N ALA A 196 -7.68 -1.73 2.88
CA ALA A 196 -7.29 -0.33 3.02
C ALA A 196 -6.81 0.02 4.45
N LEU A 197 -7.53 -0.43 5.47
CA LEU A 197 -7.15 -0.17 6.87
C LEU A 197 -5.88 -0.93 7.27
N SER A 198 -5.71 -2.17 6.78
CA SER A 198 -4.49 -2.93 7.00
C SER A 198 -3.29 -2.21 6.40
N GLU A 199 -3.43 -1.71 5.18
CA GLU A 199 -2.43 -0.89 4.51
C GLU A 199 -2.08 0.38 5.31
N ILE A 200 -3.07 1.11 5.84
CA ILE A 200 -2.81 2.27 6.70
C ILE A 200 -1.97 1.87 7.92
N PHE A 201 -2.29 0.74 8.57
CA PHE A 201 -1.47 0.22 9.68
C PHE A 201 -0.06 -0.17 9.22
N GLU A 202 0.06 -0.87 8.09
CA GLU A 202 1.34 -1.30 7.54
C GLU A 202 2.31 -0.12 7.38
N ARG A 203 1.86 0.96 6.73
CA ARG A 203 2.70 2.13 6.45
C ARG A 203 2.96 2.96 7.70
N SER A 204 1.94 3.20 8.52
CA SER A 204 2.10 3.96 9.76
C SER A 204 3.07 3.27 10.73
N ILE A 205 2.93 1.96 10.91
CA ILE A 205 3.75 1.19 11.85
C ILE A 205 5.14 0.92 11.27
N LYS A 206 5.29 0.71 9.95
CA LYS A 206 6.59 0.72 9.27
C LYS A 206 7.37 2.00 9.59
N ASN A 207 6.76 3.17 9.38
CA ASN A 207 7.41 4.45 9.61
C ASN A 207 7.78 4.64 11.08
N GLN A 208 6.88 4.26 12.00
CA GLN A 208 7.17 4.30 13.44
C GLN A 208 8.38 3.43 13.81
N ILE A 209 8.40 2.18 13.34
CA ILE A 209 9.48 1.22 13.64
C ILE A 209 10.83 1.72 13.13
N LEU A 210 10.86 2.23 11.91
CA LEU A 210 12.09 2.74 11.29
C LEU A 210 12.58 4.01 11.98
N SER A 211 11.72 5.02 12.13
CA SER A 211 12.09 6.32 12.72
C SER A 211 12.47 6.21 14.20
N GLU A 212 11.80 5.37 14.98
CA GLU A 212 12.15 5.18 16.39
C GLU A 212 13.33 4.20 16.57
N GLY A 213 13.78 3.54 15.49
CA GLY A 213 14.87 2.57 15.53
C GLY A 213 14.54 1.36 16.41
N ILE A 214 13.29 0.89 16.35
CA ILE A 214 12.74 -0.16 17.21
C ILE A 214 13.34 -1.52 16.85
N SER A 215 13.77 -2.26 17.87
CA SER A 215 14.15 -3.66 17.77
C SER A 215 12.92 -4.55 17.95
N LEU A 216 12.48 -5.20 16.88
CA LEU A 216 11.31 -6.09 16.91
C LEU A 216 11.67 -7.51 17.38
N PRO A 217 10.76 -8.20 18.11
CA PRO A 217 10.96 -9.61 18.46
C PRO A 217 10.85 -10.52 17.24
N ASN A 218 11.72 -11.54 17.19
CA ASN A 218 11.64 -12.59 16.18
C ASN A 218 10.37 -13.42 16.37
N ILE A 219 9.78 -13.86 15.26
CA ILE A 219 8.68 -14.82 15.29
C ILE A 219 9.28 -16.20 15.63
N PRO A 220 8.81 -16.88 16.69
CA PRO A 220 9.32 -18.20 17.06
C PRO A 220 9.17 -19.24 15.94
N GLN A 221 10.12 -20.17 15.85
CA GLN A 221 10.15 -21.17 14.78
C GLN A 221 8.90 -22.08 14.79
N ASP A 222 8.39 -22.44 15.97
CA ASP A 222 7.16 -23.22 16.11
C ASP A 222 5.93 -22.47 15.59
N VAL A 223 5.91 -21.14 15.71
CA VAL A 223 4.88 -20.28 15.11
C VAL A 223 5.00 -20.23 13.59
N LEU A 224 6.22 -20.06 13.06
CA LEU A 224 6.47 -20.05 11.61
C LEU A 224 6.13 -21.40 10.96
N ASN A 225 6.41 -22.51 11.64
CA ASN A 225 6.11 -23.87 11.17
C ASN A 225 4.62 -24.14 10.95
N ARG A 226 3.72 -23.28 11.44
CA ARG A 226 2.28 -23.34 11.11
C ARG A 226 1.98 -22.99 9.66
N TYR A 227 2.92 -22.32 8.96
CA TYR A 227 2.75 -21.78 7.61
C TYR A 227 3.77 -22.41 6.65
N PRO A 228 3.59 -23.70 6.27
CA PRO A 228 4.59 -24.46 5.54
C PRO A 228 4.95 -23.89 4.16
N LYS A 229 4.00 -23.23 3.47
CA LYS A 229 4.27 -22.59 2.17
C LYS A 229 5.23 -21.42 2.29
N VAL A 230 5.09 -20.63 3.35
CA VAL A 230 6.01 -19.52 3.69
C VAL A 230 7.37 -20.09 4.05
N MET A 231 7.42 -21.15 4.87
CA MET A 231 8.68 -21.80 5.24
C MET A 231 9.43 -22.40 4.05
N GLU A 232 8.72 -22.99 3.08
CA GLU A 232 9.32 -23.50 1.85
C GLU A 232 9.97 -22.39 1.03
N ALA A 233 9.29 -21.24 0.88
CA ALA A 233 9.83 -20.07 0.20
C ALA A 233 11.05 -19.48 0.92
N ILE A 234 11.00 -19.38 2.25
CA ILE A 234 12.12 -18.93 3.08
C ILE A 234 13.33 -19.86 2.92
N ALA A 235 13.11 -21.18 3.00
CA ALA A 235 14.19 -22.15 2.88
C ALA A 235 14.88 -22.07 1.51
N GLU A 236 14.13 -21.80 0.44
CA GLU A 236 14.71 -21.57 -0.90
C GLU A 236 15.54 -20.28 -0.94
N LEU A 237 15.07 -19.17 -0.34
CA LEU A 237 15.85 -17.93 -0.25
C LEU A 237 17.17 -18.15 0.51
N GLU A 238 17.11 -18.82 1.65
CA GLU A 238 18.29 -19.13 2.46
C GLU A 238 19.26 -20.08 1.75
N ALA A 239 18.75 -21.08 1.02
CA ALA A 239 19.56 -21.97 0.20
C ALA A 239 20.28 -21.24 -0.94
N ASN A 240 19.71 -20.12 -1.42
CA ASN A 240 20.33 -19.22 -2.39
C ASN A 240 21.21 -18.13 -1.75
N GLY A 241 21.47 -18.21 -0.45
CA GLY A 241 22.41 -17.32 0.25
C GLY A 241 21.80 -16.03 0.79
N TYR A 242 20.48 -15.94 0.88
CA TYR A 242 19.76 -14.79 1.44
C TYR A 242 19.11 -15.14 2.78
N PRO A 243 19.79 -14.89 3.92
CA PRO A 243 19.19 -15.09 5.24
C PRO A 243 17.92 -14.27 5.42
N ILE A 244 16.87 -14.88 5.97
CA ILE A 244 15.58 -14.22 6.20
C ILE A 244 15.30 -14.11 7.69
N ILE A 245 14.90 -12.92 8.12
CA ILE A 245 14.50 -12.64 9.50
C ILE A 245 13.02 -12.28 9.50
N CYS A 246 12.20 -13.08 10.18
CA CYS A 246 10.78 -12.81 10.37
C CYS A 246 10.54 -12.23 11.76
N LYS A 247 9.95 -11.04 11.84
CA LYS A 247 9.73 -10.28 13.08
C LYS A 247 8.26 -9.91 13.25
N ASP A 248 7.78 -9.99 14.49
CA ASP A 248 6.46 -9.50 14.86
C ASP A 248 6.52 -7.98 15.02
N ALA A 249 5.80 -7.27 14.13
CA ALA A 249 5.76 -5.82 14.07
C ALA A 249 4.50 -5.25 14.75
N SER A 250 3.82 -6.04 15.58
CA SER A 250 2.57 -5.65 16.24
C SER A 250 2.71 -4.64 17.37
N LEU A 251 3.96 -4.34 17.78
CA LEU A 251 4.28 -3.46 18.92
C LEU A 251 3.57 -3.91 20.21
N GLY A 252 3.75 -5.19 20.55
CA GLY A 252 3.13 -5.83 21.72
C GLY A 252 1.67 -6.19 21.50
N GLY A 253 1.31 -6.70 20.31
CA GLY A 253 -0.03 -7.18 19.99
C GLY A 253 -1.07 -6.08 19.72
N LYS A 254 -0.64 -4.85 19.47
CA LYS A 254 -1.54 -3.70 19.23
C LYS A 254 -1.97 -3.58 17.77
N PHE A 255 -1.09 -3.93 16.84
CA PHE A 255 -1.28 -3.72 15.42
C PHE A 255 -1.11 -5.02 14.61
N PRO A 256 -1.85 -5.21 13.51
CA PRO A 256 -1.83 -6.46 12.74
C PRO A 256 -0.70 -6.48 11.69
N VAL A 257 0.55 -6.23 12.10
CA VAL A 257 1.68 -5.98 11.19
C VAL A 257 2.80 -7.00 11.39
N ILE A 258 3.39 -7.47 10.28
CA ILE A 258 4.55 -8.37 10.22
C ILE A 258 5.68 -7.69 9.44
N ASN A 259 6.92 -7.94 9.88
CA ASN A 259 8.12 -7.64 9.12
C ASN A 259 8.81 -8.93 8.65
N VAL A 260 9.29 -8.92 7.41
CA VAL A 260 10.21 -9.93 6.88
C VAL A 260 11.38 -9.17 6.27
N THR A 261 12.58 -9.45 6.76
CA THR A 261 13.80 -8.79 6.32
C THR A 261 14.72 -9.77 5.62
N LEU A 262 15.13 -9.42 4.40
CA LEU A 262 16.12 -10.14 3.63
C LEU A 262 17.50 -9.53 3.86
N LEU A 263 18.48 -10.38 4.15
CA LEU A 263 19.89 -9.99 4.21
C LEU A 263 20.60 -10.45 2.95
N ASN A 264 21.47 -9.62 2.40
CA ASN A 264 22.39 -9.99 1.32
C ASN A 264 23.83 -9.92 1.87
N PRO A 265 24.40 -11.06 2.30
CA PRO A 265 25.75 -11.10 2.89
C PRO A 265 26.87 -10.71 1.93
N THR A 266 26.65 -10.86 0.61
CA THR A 266 27.63 -10.50 -0.41
C THR A 266 27.84 -9.00 -0.48
N GLU A 267 26.75 -8.23 -0.45
CA GLU A 267 26.79 -6.76 -0.52
C GLU A 267 26.76 -6.09 0.86
N GLY A 268 26.44 -6.85 1.92
CA GLY A 268 26.27 -6.32 3.28
C GLY A 268 24.99 -5.48 3.44
N THR A 269 23.97 -5.76 2.63
CA THR A 269 22.74 -4.95 2.54
C THR A 269 21.55 -5.66 3.19
N ALA A 270 20.52 -4.88 3.52
CA ALA A 270 19.29 -5.39 4.10
C ALA A 270 18.06 -4.77 3.43
N PHE A 271 17.01 -5.58 3.28
CA PHE A 271 15.73 -5.14 2.74
C PHE A 271 14.59 -5.55 3.68
N ALA A 272 13.98 -4.57 4.34
CA ALA A 272 12.87 -4.78 5.27
C ALA A 272 11.51 -4.58 4.56
N SER A 273 10.80 -5.70 4.34
CA SER A 273 9.42 -5.70 3.88
C SER A 273 8.45 -5.68 5.06
N PHE A 274 7.32 -4.99 4.89
CA PHE A 274 6.24 -4.93 5.88
C PHE A 274 4.93 -5.34 5.23
N GLY A 275 4.08 -6.00 5.99
CA GLY A 275 2.78 -6.46 5.54
C GLY A 275 1.80 -6.49 6.69
N ALA A 276 0.55 -6.11 6.44
CA ALA A 276 -0.49 -6.11 7.45
C ALA A 276 -1.75 -6.83 6.97
N HIS A 277 -2.42 -7.49 7.92
CA HIS A 277 -3.76 -8.07 7.78
C HIS A 277 -4.26 -8.58 9.15
N PRO A 278 -5.57 -8.52 9.47
CA PRO A 278 -6.09 -9.01 10.76
C PRO A 278 -5.76 -10.47 11.09
N LYS A 279 -5.54 -11.30 10.06
CA LYS A 279 -5.10 -12.69 10.18
C LYS A 279 -3.59 -12.76 10.03
N PHE A 280 -2.91 -13.31 11.04
CA PHE A 280 -1.45 -13.45 11.09
C PHE A 280 -0.85 -14.11 9.84
N GLU A 281 -1.42 -15.25 9.43
CA GLU A 281 -1.01 -15.98 8.22
C GLU A 281 -0.98 -15.08 6.99
N VAL A 282 -2.08 -14.35 6.75
CA VAL A 282 -2.22 -13.48 5.59
C VAL A 282 -1.25 -12.30 5.67
N ALA A 283 -1.01 -11.74 6.85
CA ALA A 283 -0.02 -10.68 7.02
C ALA A 283 1.38 -11.18 6.67
N LEU A 284 1.79 -12.34 7.18
CA LEU A 284 3.08 -12.96 6.91
C LEU A 284 3.26 -13.30 5.42
N GLU A 285 2.25 -13.89 4.78
CA GLU A 285 2.26 -14.18 3.34
C GLU A 285 2.40 -12.91 2.50
N ARG A 286 1.68 -11.84 2.86
CA ARG A 286 1.74 -10.55 2.17
C ARG A 286 3.12 -9.92 2.29
N THR A 287 3.72 -9.96 3.48
CA THR A 287 5.06 -9.42 3.69
C THR A 287 6.11 -10.14 2.84
N LEU A 288 6.05 -11.47 2.79
CA LEU A 288 7.00 -12.26 2.00
C LEU A 288 6.78 -12.08 0.48
N THR A 289 5.53 -12.08 0.02
CA THR A 289 5.25 -11.91 -1.42
C THR A 289 5.57 -10.51 -1.92
N GLU A 290 5.51 -9.48 -1.05
CA GLU A 290 5.97 -8.13 -1.38
C GLU A 290 7.49 -8.04 -1.55
N LEU A 291 8.23 -8.73 -0.69
CA LEU A 291 9.71 -8.77 -0.73
C LEU A 291 10.25 -9.20 -2.11
N LEU A 292 9.50 -10.02 -2.85
CA LEU A 292 9.91 -10.54 -4.15
C LEU A 292 9.03 -10.06 -5.32
N GLN A 293 8.15 -9.09 -5.09
CA GLN A 293 7.28 -8.56 -6.16
C GLN A 293 8.13 -7.90 -7.25
N GLY A 294 8.06 -8.43 -8.47
CA GLY A 294 8.81 -7.88 -9.61
C GLY A 294 10.33 -8.10 -9.54
N ARG A 295 10.82 -8.91 -8.59
CA ARG A 295 12.25 -9.15 -8.36
C ARG A 295 12.59 -10.62 -8.58
N ARG A 296 13.65 -10.86 -9.35
CA ARG A 296 14.33 -12.16 -9.41
C ARG A 296 15.44 -12.21 -8.37
N LEU A 297 15.92 -13.41 -8.06
CA LEU A 297 17.02 -13.60 -7.10
C LEU A 297 18.30 -12.85 -7.53
N ASP A 298 18.57 -12.76 -8.83
CA ASP A 298 19.69 -12.01 -9.40
C ASP A 298 19.50 -10.48 -9.42
N GLN A 299 18.45 -9.96 -8.77
CA GLN A 299 18.11 -8.53 -8.71
C GLN A 299 17.96 -8.02 -7.26
N LEU A 300 18.55 -8.74 -6.30
CA LEU A 300 18.51 -8.44 -4.85
C LEU A 300 19.78 -7.70 -4.37
N ASP A 301 20.47 -7.02 -5.27
CA ASP A 301 21.74 -6.28 -5.08
C ASP A 301 21.56 -4.75 -5.00
N VAL A 302 20.33 -4.26 -5.09
CA VAL A 302 20.02 -2.81 -5.18
C VAL A 302 19.76 -2.12 -3.84
N PHE A 303 19.90 -2.84 -2.73
CA PHE A 303 19.54 -2.36 -1.39
C PHE A 303 20.68 -1.66 -0.66
N SER A 304 20.38 -0.92 0.40
CA SER A 304 21.36 -0.19 1.20
C SER A 304 21.87 -0.99 2.41
N PRO A 305 23.14 -0.79 2.83
CA PRO A 305 23.62 -1.31 4.10
C PRO A 305 22.94 -0.61 5.29
N PRO A 306 22.70 -1.31 6.41
CA PRO A 306 22.20 -0.65 7.62
C PRO A 306 23.18 0.38 8.17
N THR A 307 22.66 1.41 8.84
CA THR A 307 23.44 2.54 9.40
C THR A 307 23.30 2.65 10.93
N PHE A 308 24.25 3.31 11.58
CA PHE A 308 24.15 3.73 12.98
C PHE A 308 23.63 5.17 13.14
N GLU A 309 23.43 5.88 12.04
CA GLU A 309 22.91 7.26 12.04
C GLU A 309 21.39 7.24 12.07
N LEU A 310 20.81 7.22 13.27
CA LEU A 310 19.36 7.21 13.45
C LEU A 310 18.67 8.46 12.89
N GLU A 311 19.36 9.60 12.88
CA GLU A 311 18.80 10.85 12.33
C GLU A 311 18.57 10.75 10.81
N ASP A 312 19.47 10.09 10.07
CA ASP A 312 19.27 9.84 8.63
C ASP A 312 18.11 8.86 8.39
N VAL A 313 17.91 7.90 9.30
CA VAL A 313 16.80 6.93 9.20
C VAL A 313 15.44 7.59 9.47
N LYS A 314 15.40 8.56 10.38
CA LYS A 314 14.20 9.34 10.73
C LYS A 314 13.81 10.37 9.69
N ASP A 315 14.73 10.79 8.85
CA ASP A 315 14.48 11.83 7.86
C ASP A 315 13.28 11.48 6.97
N ASN A 316 12.41 12.45 6.70
CA ASN A 316 11.20 12.21 5.93
C ASN A 316 11.51 11.73 4.51
N LEU A 317 12.61 12.19 3.89
CA LEU A 317 13.02 11.72 2.57
C LEU A 317 13.41 10.24 2.61
N ASN A 318 13.96 9.77 3.72
CA ASN A 318 14.23 8.35 3.92
C ASN A 318 12.94 7.53 4.04
N LEU A 319 11.96 8.02 4.79
CA LEU A 319 10.65 7.36 4.93
C LEU A 319 9.87 7.37 3.61
N GLU A 320 9.98 8.44 2.82
CA GLU A 320 9.43 8.55 1.47
C GLU A 320 10.12 7.58 0.50
N ALA A 321 11.45 7.45 0.55
CA ALA A 321 12.17 6.43 -0.23
C ALA A 321 11.70 5.02 0.14
N HIS A 322 11.49 4.76 1.45
CA HIS A 322 10.87 3.52 1.92
C HIS A 322 9.46 3.28 1.37
N PHE A 323 8.70 4.33 1.09
CA PHE A 323 7.37 4.22 0.48
C PHE A 323 7.45 3.93 -1.03
N ILE A 324 8.39 4.57 -1.74
CA ILE A 324 8.49 4.50 -3.21
C ILE A 324 9.03 3.16 -3.69
N ASP A 325 10.17 2.70 -3.15
CA ASP A 325 10.87 1.51 -3.65
C ASP A 325 11.46 0.61 -2.54
N SER A 326 11.25 1.00 -1.28
CA SER A 326 11.78 0.32 -0.09
C SER A 326 13.32 0.26 -0.03
N ASN A 327 14.01 1.21 -0.67
CA ASN A 327 15.47 1.32 -0.64
C ASN A 327 16.00 2.35 0.38
N GLY A 328 15.18 2.74 1.36
CA GLY A 328 15.64 3.63 2.43
C GLY A 328 16.61 2.92 3.39
N LEU A 329 17.32 3.74 4.17
CA LEU A 329 18.21 3.34 5.25
C LEU A 329 17.44 2.65 6.38
N ILE A 330 18.07 1.66 6.99
CA ILE A 330 17.59 0.93 8.17
C ILE A 330 18.65 1.05 9.27
N HIS A 331 18.22 1.30 10.50
CA HIS A 331 19.14 1.42 11.62
C HIS A 331 19.59 0.04 12.15
N TRP A 332 20.86 -0.12 12.57
CA TRP A 332 21.37 -1.38 13.14
C TRP A 332 20.61 -1.88 14.37
N ASN A 333 19.95 -1.00 15.12
CA ASN A 333 19.07 -1.39 16.24
C ASN A 333 18.02 -2.41 15.82
N PHE A 334 17.56 -2.34 14.57
CA PHE A 334 16.56 -3.24 14.02
C PHE A 334 16.97 -4.72 14.15
N PHE A 335 18.28 -5.01 14.22
CA PHE A 335 18.86 -6.35 14.29
C PHE A 335 19.40 -6.74 15.67
N LYS A 336 19.11 -5.96 16.73
CA LYS A 336 19.53 -6.30 18.09
C LYS A 336 18.92 -7.63 18.54
N GLU A 337 19.66 -8.35 19.38
CA GLU A 337 19.21 -9.61 19.98
C GLU A 337 18.07 -9.40 20.98
N SER A 338 18.17 -8.35 21.81
CA SER A 338 17.10 -7.96 22.74
C SER A 338 16.06 -7.09 22.03
N PRO A 339 14.80 -7.55 21.91
CA PRO A 339 13.73 -6.73 21.34
C PRO A 339 13.17 -5.74 22.36
N ASP A 340 12.63 -4.63 21.88
CA ASP A 340 11.96 -3.61 22.70
C ASP A 340 10.52 -4.02 23.08
N TYR A 341 10.00 -5.05 22.43
CA TYR A 341 8.68 -5.64 22.67
C TYR A 341 8.79 -7.16 22.78
N GLU A 342 7.87 -7.77 23.53
CA GLU A 342 7.71 -9.23 23.53
C GLU A 342 6.91 -9.69 22.31
N PHE A 343 7.27 -10.84 21.76
CA PHE A 343 6.52 -11.48 20.69
C PHE A 343 5.07 -11.75 21.14
N THR A 344 4.10 -11.41 20.29
CA THR A 344 2.69 -11.74 20.51
C THR A 344 2.17 -12.61 19.36
N ASP A 345 1.61 -13.78 19.68
CA ASP A 345 0.89 -14.61 18.71
C ASP A 345 -0.54 -14.09 18.49
N TRP A 346 -0.65 -12.94 17.82
CA TRP A 346 -1.90 -12.20 17.68
C TRP A 346 -2.82 -12.77 16.60
N ASN A 347 -4.14 -12.57 16.77
CA ASN A 347 -5.15 -12.79 15.74
C ASN A 347 -6.32 -11.83 15.96
N PHE A 348 -6.57 -10.95 14.99
CA PHE A 348 -7.68 -10.00 15.00
C PHE A 348 -8.87 -10.47 14.13
N GLY A 349 -8.68 -11.55 13.35
CA GLY A 349 -9.63 -12.02 12.34
C GLY A 349 -10.84 -12.78 12.88
N ASP A 350 -10.86 -13.13 14.17
CA ASP A 350 -11.95 -13.89 14.79
C ASP A 350 -13.00 -13.01 15.48
N LYS A 351 -12.75 -11.70 15.59
CA LYS A 351 -13.72 -10.73 16.11
C LYS A 351 -14.41 -10.04 14.95
N THR A 352 -15.59 -10.55 14.59
CA THR A 352 -16.59 -9.90 13.72
C THR A 352 -17.11 -8.61 14.36
N THR A 353 -16.27 -7.57 14.44
CA THR A 353 -16.69 -6.21 14.78
C THR A 353 -15.69 -5.23 14.18
N LEU A 354 -16.09 -4.58 13.08
CA LEU A 354 -15.76 -3.18 12.85
C LEU A 354 -16.76 -2.32 13.60
#